data_AF-A0A7S2U855-F1
#
_entry.id   AF-A0A7S2U855-F1
#
_cell.length_a   1.000
_cell.length_b   1.000
_cell.length_c   1.000
_cell.angle_alpha   90.00
_cell.angle_beta   90.00
_cell.angle_gamma   90.00
#
_symmetry.space_group_name_H-M   'P 1'
#
loop_
_entity.id
_entity.type
_entity.pdbx_description
1 polymer ?
#
loop_
_entity_poly.entity_id
_entity_poly.type
_entity_poly.pdbx_seq_one_letter_code
_entity_poly.pdbx_strand_id
1 'polypeptide(L)'
;SSLLHASNLTFVELDDMDESSIDFSNPNLGPFCNLLGVTPEDLNSAICYFSIQAGREGSVRRSLSKEKAEKGMEALIKAAYGALFGYLVQRINDSIAYKKPELDEENSTTSQEGPAAYIG
;
A
#
# COMPACT_ATOMS: atom_id res chain seq x y z
N SER A 1 15.61 8.09 1.85
CA SER A 1 15.58 9.56 1.74
C SER A 1 14.22 10.10 1.30
N SER A 2 13.56 9.50 0.31
CA SER A 2 12.30 10.03 -0.25
C SER A 2 11.10 10.06 0.71
N LEU A 3 10.99 9.12 1.65
CA LEU A 3 9.95 9.12 2.70
C LEU A 3 10.14 10.27 3.72
N LEU A 4 11.39 10.74 3.88
CA LEU A 4 11.70 11.90 4.74
C LEU A 4 11.34 13.20 4.02
N HIS A 5 11.64 13.30 2.72
CA HIS A 5 11.19 14.40 1.87
C HIS A 5 9.66 14.50 1.83
N ALA A 6 8.95 13.36 1.86
CA ALA A 6 7.49 13.30 1.99
C ALA A 6 6.96 14.04 3.23
N SER A 7 7.67 13.95 4.36
CA SER A 7 7.28 14.60 5.62
C SER A 7 7.42 16.12 5.59
N ASN A 8 8.13 16.66 4.61
CA ASN A 8 8.35 18.10 4.44
C ASN A 8 7.42 18.71 3.38
N LEU A 9 6.39 17.98 2.91
CA LEU A 9 5.38 18.57 2.04
C LEU A 9 4.50 19.53 2.83
N THR A 10 4.26 20.68 2.24
CA THR A 10 3.43 21.75 2.79
C THR A 10 2.12 21.82 2.02
N PHE A 11 1.05 22.12 2.75
CA PHE A 11 -0.28 22.34 2.18
C PHE A 11 -0.68 23.79 2.38
N VAL A 12 -1.29 24.37 1.36
CA VAL A 12 -1.78 25.74 1.32
C VAL A 12 -3.30 25.71 1.38
N GLU A 13 -3.90 26.59 2.16
CA GLU A 13 -5.34 26.84 2.12
C GLU A 13 -5.60 27.85 1.00
N LEU A 14 -6.51 27.50 0.09
CA LEU A 14 -6.78 28.29 -1.11
C LEU A 14 -7.90 29.32 -0.91
N ASP A 15 -8.81 29.14 0.06
CA ASP A 15 -9.86 30.10 0.43
C ASP A 15 -10.59 29.68 1.73
N ASP A 16 -11.43 30.57 2.30
CA ASP A 16 -12.27 30.38 3.50
C ASP A 16 -13.33 29.24 3.40
N MET A 17 -13.34 28.47 2.31
CA MET A 17 -14.27 27.36 2.04
C MET A 17 -13.66 25.96 2.30
N ASP A 18 -12.69 25.84 3.21
CA ASP A 18 -12.01 24.57 3.54
C ASP A 18 -11.35 23.90 2.31
N GLU A 19 -10.91 24.68 1.31
CA GLU A 19 -10.15 24.15 0.19
C GLU A 19 -8.66 24.17 0.47
N SER A 20 -8.01 23.01 0.33
CA SER A 20 -6.56 22.88 0.43
C SER A 20 -5.96 22.41 -0.88
N SER A 21 -4.70 22.76 -1.09
CA SER A 21 -3.87 22.21 -2.15
C SER A 21 -2.45 22.01 -1.68
N ILE A 22 -1.76 21.06 -2.30
CA ILE A 22 -0.32 20.86 -2.13
C ILE A 22 0.42 22.09 -2.64
N ASP A 23 1.44 22.51 -1.90
CA ASP A 23 2.37 23.52 -2.35
C ASP A 23 3.27 22.95 -3.47
N PHE A 24 2.90 23.23 -4.73
CA PHE A 24 3.66 22.82 -5.91
C PHE A 24 5.05 23.48 -5.99
N SER A 25 5.32 24.54 -5.23
CA SER A 25 6.65 25.16 -5.17
C SER A 25 7.63 24.40 -4.28
N ASN A 26 7.13 23.43 -3.49
CA ASN A 26 7.94 22.71 -2.54
C ASN A 26 8.91 21.75 -3.26
N PRO A 27 10.24 21.90 -3.07
CA PRO A 27 11.24 21.09 -3.76
C PRO A 27 11.17 19.60 -3.39
N ASN A 28 10.50 19.25 -2.29
CA ASN A 28 10.36 17.87 -1.83
C ASN A 28 9.24 17.09 -2.56
N LEU A 29 8.37 17.78 -3.31
CA LEU A 29 7.26 17.17 -4.04
C LEU A 29 7.74 16.23 -5.15
N GLY A 30 8.68 16.68 -5.98
CA GLY A 30 9.22 15.88 -7.09
C GLY A 30 9.81 14.53 -6.65
N PRO A 31 10.74 14.50 -5.68
CA PRO A 31 11.29 13.25 -5.14
C PRO A 31 10.24 12.32 -4.54
N PHE A 32 9.19 12.87 -3.94
CA PHE A 32 8.11 12.08 -3.35
C PHE A 32 7.18 11.47 -4.42
N CYS A 33 6.76 12.26 -5.41
CA CYS A 33 6.01 11.79 -6.57
C CYS A 33 6.77 10.70 -7.34
N ASN A 34 8.09 10.86 -7.52
CA ASN A 34 8.94 9.84 -8.15
C ASN A 34 9.06 8.55 -7.32
N LEU A 35 9.00 8.62 -5.99
CA LEU A 35 9.00 7.45 -5.13
C LEU A 35 7.69 6.66 -5.26
N LEU A 36 6.55 7.36 -5.26
CA LEU A 36 5.23 6.75 -5.39
C LEU A 36 4.88 6.37 -6.83
N GLY A 37 5.59 6.90 -7.82
CA GLY A 37 5.28 6.71 -9.23
C GLY A 37 3.99 7.42 -9.67
N VAL A 38 3.64 8.53 -9.01
CA VAL A 38 2.41 9.31 -9.27
C VAL A 38 2.76 10.72 -9.73
N THR A 39 1.83 11.39 -10.41
CA THR A 39 2.00 12.80 -10.77
C THR A 39 1.67 13.70 -9.56
N PRO A 40 2.25 14.91 -9.48
CA PRO A 40 1.88 15.90 -8.46
C PRO A 40 0.38 16.22 -8.44
N GLU A 41 -0.26 16.26 -9.60
CA GLU A 41 -1.68 16.56 -9.77
C GLU A 41 -2.57 15.42 -9.24
N ASP A 42 -2.19 14.17 -9.50
CA ASP A 42 -2.87 12.99 -8.98
C ASP A 42 -2.72 12.91 -7.46
N LEU A 43 -1.54 13.22 -6.94
CA LEU A 43 -1.29 13.26 -5.50
C LEU A 43 -2.13 14.34 -4.81
N ASN A 44 -2.17 15.55 -5.38
CA ASN A 44 -3.02 16.63 -4.88
C ASN A 44 -4.50 16.21 -4.91
N SER A 45 -4.95 15.59 -5.99
CA SER A 45 -6.33 15.09 -6.10
C SER A 45 -6.64 13.99 -5.07
N ALA A 46 -5.69 13.11 -4.78
CA ALA A 46 -5.87 12.01 -3.84
C ALA A 46 -5.83 12.43 -2.37
N ILE A 47 -5.04 13.47 -2.03
CA ILE A 47 -4.85 13.91 -0.63
C ILE A 47 -5.77 15.07 -0.27
N CYS A 48 -6.00 16.02 -1.18
CA CYS A 48 -6.78 17.23 -0.91
C CYS A 48 -8.26 17.10 -1.30
N TYR A 49 -8.66 16.03 -1.99
CA TYR A 49 -10.05 15.81 -2.37
C TYR A 49 -10.50 14.40 -2.04
N PHE A 50 -11.79 14.28 -1.73
CA PHE A 50 -12.45 13.00 -1.60
C PHE A 50 -13.77 13.01 -2.39
N SER A 51 -14.10 11.86 -2.97
CA SER A 51 -15.35 11.65 -3.70
C SER A 51 -16.24 10.74 -2.87
N ILE A 52 -17.44 11.22 -2.53
CA ILE A 52 -18.47 10.42 -1.87
C ILE A 52 -19.51 10.05 -2.91
N GLN A 53 -19.80 8.76 -3.03
CA GLN A 53 -20.91 8.30 -3.88
C GLN A 53 -22.22 8.40 -3.09
N ALA A 54 -23.03 9.42 -3.42
CA ALA A 54 -24.29 9.70 -2.74
C ALA A 54 -25.45 8.99 -3.46
N GLY A 55 -25.55 7.67 -3.31
CA GLY A 55 -26.70 6.88 -3.77
C GLY A 55 -27.15 7.20 -5.21
N ARG A 56 -28.39 7.69 -5.36
CA ARG A 56 -29.00 8.04 -6.67
C ARG A 56 -28.57 9.40 -7.23
N GLU A 57 -27.88 10.24 -6.46
CA GLU A 57 -27.55 11.64 -6.83
C GLU A 57 -26.14 11.81 -7.42
N GLY A 58 -25.39 10.72 -7.60
CA GLY A 58 -24.08 10.74 -8.25
C GLY A 58 -22.90 10.90 -7.28
N SER A 59 -21.69 11.05 -7.84
CA SER A 59 -20.45 11.24 -7.08
C SER A 59 -20.25 12.72 -6.74
N VAL A 60 -20.22 13.04 -5.45
CA VAL A 60 -19.94 14.40 -4.97
C VAL A 60 -18.46 14.49 -4.58
N ARG A 61 -17.70 15.33 -5.30
CA ARG A 61 -16.32 15.66 -4.96
C ARG A 61 -16.30 16.83 -3.98
N ARG A 62 -15.57 16.68 -2.87
CA ARG A 62 -15.35 17.73 -1.87
C ARG A 62 -13.86 17.91 -1.63
N SER A 63 -13.45 19.16 -1.44
CA SER A 63 -12.13 19.51 -0.93
C SER A 63 -12.03 19.17 0.56
N LEU A 64 -10.81 18.90 1.01
CA LEU A 64 -10.46 18.69 2.41
C LEU A 64 -9.76 19.94 2.93
N SER A 65 -10.03 20.28 4.19
CA SER A 65 -9.25 21.31 4.89
C SER A 65 -7.79 20.91 5.01
N LYS A 66 -6.90 21.88 5.18
CA LYS A 66 -5.46 21.65 5.31
C LYS A 66 -5.12 20.64 6.39
N GLU A 67 -5.71 20.78 7.58
CA GLU A 67 -5.46 19.86 8.69
C GLU A 67 -5.81 18.41 8.31
N LYS A 68 -6.92 18.19 7.59
CA LYS A 68 -7.31 16.85 7.12
C LYS A 68 -6.35 16.33 6.05
N ALA A 69 -5.91 17.18 5.13
CA ALA A 69 -4.94 16.82 4.10
C ALA A 69 -3.58 16.42 4.73
N GLU A 70 -3.10 17.19 5.70
CA GLU A 70 -1.88 16.89 6.48
C GLU A 70 -2.00 15.55 7.23
N LYS A 71 -3.14 15.31 7.89
CA LYS A 71 -3.38 14.03 8.56
C LYS A 71 -3.51 12.86 7.60
N GLY A 72 -4.14 13.06 6.44
CA GLY A 72 -4.20 12.07 5.37
C GLY A 72 -2.82 11.71 4.85
N MET A 73 -1.95 12.71 4.68
CA MET A 73 -0.57 12.53 4.27
C MET A 73 0.25 11.76 5.33
N GLU A 74 0.16 12.14 6.61
CA GLU A 74 0.79 11.37 7.69
C GLU A 74 0.35 9.91 7.69
N ALA A 75 -0.95 9.65 7.51
CA ALA A 75 -1.51 8.31 7.45
C ALA A 75 -0.98 7.53 6.23
N LEU A 76 -0.88 8.18 5.07
CA LEU A 76 -0.28 7.60 3.86
C LEU A 76 1.17 7.19 4.09
N ILE A 77 1.99 8.07 4.69
CA ILE A 77 3.40 7.79 5.00
C ILE A 77 3.50 6.60 5.97
N LYS A 78 2.68 6.57 7.03
CA LYS A 78 2.64 5.48 8.00
C LYS A 78 2.23 4.15 7.34
N ALA A 79 1.22 4.18 6.47
CA ALA A 79 0.75 3.00 5.74
C ALA A 79 1.81 2.49 4.75
N ALA A 80 2.46 3.39 4.00
CA ALA A 80 3.53 3.04 3.07
C ALA A 80 4.73 2.42 3.79
N TYR A 81 5.14 3.00 4.93
CA TYR A 81 6.19 2.43 5.76
C TYR A 81 5.80 1.05 6.32
N GLY A 82 4.57 0.91 6.82
CA GLY A 82 4.05 -0.37 7.32
C GLY A 82 4.06 -1.47 6.26
N ALA A 83 3.61 -1.16 5.04
CA ALA A 83 3.64 -2.09 3.91
C ALA A 83 5.08 -2.45 3.51
N LEU A 84 6.00 -1.48 3.47
CA LEU A 84 7.41 -1.72 3.16
C LEU A 84 8.08 -2.60 4.22
N PHE A 85 7.84 -2.32 5.50
CA PHE A 85 8.38 -3.13 6.60
C PHE A 85 7.85 -4.56 6.53
N GLY A 86 6.54 -4.74 6.32
CA GLY A 86 5.93 -6.06 6.14
C GLY A 86 6.56 -6.82 4.96
N TYR A 87 6.75 -6.14 3.82
CA TYR A 87 7.41 -6.71 2.65
C TYR A 87 8.86 -7.13 2.94
N LEU A 88 9.63 -6.29 3.65
CA LEU A 88 11.00 -6.61 4.04
C LEU A 88 11.06 -7.83 4.95
N VAL A 89 10.22 -7.89 5.99
CA VAL A 89 10.14 -9.02 6.91
C VAL A 89 9.78 -10.30 6.16
N GLN A 90 8.78 -10.25 5.27
CA GLN A 90 8.40 -11.39 4.45
C GLN A 90 9.57 -11.85 3.57
N ARG A 91 10.23 -10.94 2.86
CA ARG A 91 11.41 -11.26 2.02
C ARG A 91 12.55 -11.88 2.80
N ILE A 92 12.83 -11.38 4.01
CA ILE A 92 13.86 -11.93 4.90
C ILE A 92 13.46 -13.34 5.33
N ASN A 93 12.22 -13.53 5.78
CA ASN A 93 11.71 -14.84 6.18
C ASN A 93 11.76 -15.86 5.04
N ASP A 94 11.40 -15.47 3.82
CA ASP A 94 11.47 -16.31 2.62
C ASP A 94 12.93 -16.67 2.26
N SER A 95 13.88 -15.77 2.51
CA SER A 95 15.31 -16.00 2.23
C SER A 95 16.00 -16.85 3.31
N ILE A 96 15.52 -16.78 4.55
CA ILE A 96 16.00 -17.57 5.70
C ILE A 96 15.35 -18.96 5.73
N ALA A 97 14.16 -19.11 5.15
CA ALA A 97 13.52 -20.40 4.91
C ALA A 97 14.38 -21.24 3.95
N TYR A 98 15.48 -21.77 4.48
CA TYR A 98 16.30 -22.80 3.89
C TYR A 98 15.35 -23.95 3.57
N LYS A 99 15.06 -24.15 2.28
CA LYS A 99 14.53 -25.43 1.81
C LYS A 99 15.55 -26.47 2.21
N LYS A 100 15.30 -27.17 3.32
CA LYS A 100 15.94 -28.46 3.55
C LYS A 100 15.59 -29.28 2.31
N PRO A 101 16.56 -29.74 1.51
CA PRO A 101 16.23 -30.65 0.42
C PRO A 101 15.58 -31.86 1.10
N GLU A 102 14.30 -32.05 0.84
CA GLU A 102 13.64 -33.32 1.07
C GLU A 102 14.45 -34.31 0.23
N LEU A 103 15.25 -35.13 0.91
CA LEU A 103 15.93 -36.24 0.29
C LEU A 103 14.83 -37.19 -0.17
N ASP A 104 14.77 -37.37 -1.49
CA ASP A 104 14.00 -38.39 -2.16
C ASP A 104 14.26 -39.76 -1.50
N GLU A 105 13.26 -40.32 -0.82
CA GLU A 105 13.14 -41.76 -0.67
C GLU A 105 12.00 -42.25 -1.57
N GLU A 106 12.30 -42.29 -2.88
CA GLU A 106 11.80 -43.40 -3.69
C GLU A 106 12.37 -44.70 -3.09
N ASN A 107 11.54 -45.46 -2.39
CA ASN A 107 11.74 -46.90 -2.34
C ASN A 107 10.48 -47.60 -2.84
N SER A 108 10.52 -47.90 -4.13
CA SER A 108 9.66 -48.90 -4.73
C SER A 108 9.95 -50.28 -4.12
N THR A 109 8.92 -51.13 -4.13
CA THR A 109 8.92 -52.60 -4.09
C THR A 109 8.53 -53.30 -2.77
N THR A 110 7.38 -53.98 -2.87
CA THR A 110 6.94 -55.21 -2.18
C THR A 110 5.93 -55.02 -1.06
N SER A 111 4.64 -55.15 -1.40
CA SER A 111 3.76 -56.18 -0.81
C SER A 111 2.44 -56.28 -1.59
N GLN A 112 2.39 -57.37 -2.36
CA GLN A 112 1.25 -58.18 -2.82
C GLN A 112 -0.18 -57.63 -2.69
N GLU A 113 -0.86 -57.63 -3.84
CA GLU A 113 -2.31 -57.59 -3.99
C GLU A 113 -3.00 -58.71 -3.19
N GLY A 114 -4.04 -58.35 -2.44
CA GLY A 114 -5.11 -59.25 -2.04
C GLY A 114 -6.44 -58.48 -2.13
N PRO A 115 -7.47 -58.98 -2.83
CA PRO A 115 -8.71 -58.24 -2.98
C PRO A 115 -9.51 -58.23 -1.68
N ALA A 116 -10.04 -57.06 -1.31
CA ALA A 116 -10.92 -56.87 -0.17
C ALA A 116 -12.21 -57.69 -0.36
N ALA A 117 -12.40 -58.73 0.46
CA ALA A 117 -13.66 -59.45 0.55
C ALA A 117 -14.61 -58.70 1.49
N TYR A 118 -15.75 -58.28 0.92
CA TYR A 118 -16.90 -57.70 1.61
C TYR A 118 -17.62 -58.78 2.42
N ILE A 119 -17.91 -58.51 3.69
CA ILE A 119 -18.83 -59.26 4.57
C ILE A 119 -19.53 -58.17 5.39
N GLY A 120 -20.85 -58.00 5.32
CA GLY A 120 -21.85 -59.04 5.58
C GLY A 120 -22.41 -58.74 6.96
#